data_AF-A0A348P2U6-F1
#
_entry.id   AF-A0A348P2U6-F1
#
_cell.length_a   1.000
_cell.length_b   1.000
_cell.length_c   1.000
_cell.angle_alpha   90.00
_cell.angle_beta   90.00
_cell.angle_gamma   90.00
#
_symmetry.space_group_name_H-M   'P 1'
#
loop_
_entity.id
_entity.type
_entity.pdbx_description
1 polymer ?
#
loop_
_entity_poly.entity_id
_entity_poly.type
_entity_poly.pdbx_seq_one_letter_code
_entity_poly.pdbx_strand_id
1 'polypeptide(L)'
;MTPLEEACAISLKRWVDSLPDDIEPYQFSKKHKRRMKVLFNKMRGGRYHSITTRATVLLVAAILIFAMAVTAMAIPYTREFIIEKFFDHSTYTVVGGEYSEIGDIEIGYIPEGFEIYEVFNGKATKIISYKSKSNDMWFDIKFSLANQDSYIDTEKYSFQEIKTAKRQYTYYHNDIYNGIIWNNGNMVFNIYGNTNTQLDEYLAIADSINYN
;
A
#
# COMPACT_ATOMS: atom_id res chain seq x y z
N MET A 1 22.58 73.39 39.72
CA MET A 1 21.28 72.92 40.24
C MET A 1 20.87 73.85 41.36
N THR A 2 19.57 74.18 41.43
CA THR A 2 19.01 74.93 42.56
C THR A 2 18.80 74.01 43.76
N PRO A 3 18.72 74.53 45.00
CA PRO A 3 18.40 73.73 46.17
C PRO A 3 17.08 72.95 46.05
N LEU A 4 16.12 73.47 45.27
CA LEU A 4 14.84 72.81 45.00
C LEU A 4 15.02 71.59 44.08
N GLU A 5 15.81 71.70 43.01
CA GLU A 5 16.09 70.59 42.10
C GLU A 5 16.81 69.45 42.82
N GLU A 6 17.74 69.80 43.71
CA GLU A 6 18.47 68.84 44.54
C GLU A 6 17.54 68.14 45.54
N ALA A 7 16.65 68.89 46.20
CA ALA A 7 15.63 68.33 47.09
C ALA A 7 14.65 67.39 46.35
N CYS A 8 14.22 67.76 45.13
CA CYS A 8 13.37 66.92 44.29
C CYS A 8 14.09 65.63 43.85
N ALA A 9 15.35 65.73 43.44
CA ALA A 9 16.14 64.56 43.05
C ALA A 9 16.35 63.59 44.23
N ILE A 10 16.63 64.12 45.43
CA ILE A 10 16.74 63.33 46.66
C ILE A 10 15.40 62.68 47.01
N SER A 11 14.28 63.40 46.88
CA SER A 11 12.94 62.86 47.14
C SER A 11 12.56 61.73 46.17
N LEU A 12 12.87 61.90 44.88
CA LEU A 12 12.62 60.88 43.86
C LEU A 12 13.47 59.65 44.11
N LYS A 13 14.75 59.85 44.42
CA LYS A 13 15.66 58.76 44.78
C LYS A 13 15.15 58.00 46.00
N ARG A 14 14.76 58.70 47.06
CA ARG A 14 14.15 58.08 48.25
C ARG A 14 12.86 57.32 47.95
N TRP A 15 12.02 57.82 47.05
CA TRP A 15 10.81 57.13 46.65
C TRP A 15 11.12 55.85 45.86
N VAL A 16 12.06 55.89 44.93
CA VAL A 16 12.52 54.69 44.19
C VAL A 16 13.18 53.69 45.15
N ASP A 17 14.05 54.16 46.04
CA ASP A 17 14.71 53.34 47.07
C ASP A 17 13.70 52.77 48.10
N SER A 18 12.49 53.34 48.20
CA SER A 18 11.40 52.83 49.05
C SER A 18 10.56 51.76 48.38
N LEU A 19 10.72 51.55 47.07
CA LEU A 19 10.06 50.44 46.39
C LEU A 19 10.73 49.13 46.83
N PRO A 20 9.96 48.06 47.06
CA PRO A 20 10.53 46.77 47.37
C PRO A 20 11.40 46.28 46.20
N ASP A 21 12.62 45.83 46.51
CA ASP A 21 13.55 45.25 45.53
C ASP A 21 12.99 43.99 44.86
N ASP A 22 12.05 43.31 45.53
CA ASP A 22 11.44 42.07 45.07
C ASP A 22 9.94 42.24 44.87
N ILE A 23 9.57 42.58 43.64
CA ILE A 23 8.17 42.62 43.19
C ILE A 23 7.89 41.26 42.55
N GLU A 24 6.94 40.49 43.10
CA GLU A 24 6.52 39.26 42.46
C GLU A 24 6.14 39.53 40.99
N PRO A 25 6.65 38.74 40.03
CA PRO A 25 6.39 38.97 38.63
C PRO A 25 4.89 38.92 38.38
N TYR A 26 4.31 40.06 38.01
CA TYR A 26 2.87 40.19 37.80
C TYR A 26 2.36 39.13 36.82
N GLN A 27 1.53 38.22 37.31
CA GLN A 27 0.98 37.13 36.50
C GLN A 27 -0.18 37.62 35.66
N PHE A 28 0.12 38.01 34.42
CA PHE A 28 -0.91 38.36 33.45
C PHE A 28 -1.92 37.21 33.25
N SER A 29 -3.20 37.58 33.10
CA SER A 29 -4.26 36.62 32.78
C SER A 29 -3.97 35.88 31.47
N LYS A 30 -4.50 34.65 31.33
CA LYS A 30 -4.41 33.87 30.08
C LYS A 30 -4.89 34.67 28.86
N LYS A 31 -5.94 35.49 29.04
CA LYS A 31 -6.49 36.37 28.01
C LYS A 31 -5.50 37.46 27.60
N HIS A 32 -4.81 38.07 28.55
CA HIS A 32 -3.77 39.07 28.30
C HIS A 32 -2.57 38.45 27.57
N LYS A 33 -2.01 37.34 28.08
CA LYS A 33 -0.88 36.63 27.45
C LYS A 33 -1.19 36.23 26.00
N ARG A 34 -2.42 35.75 25.72
CA ARG A 34 -2.86 35.41 24.35
C ARG A 34 -2.91 36.63 23.42
N ARG A 35 -3.47 37.75 23.87
CA ARG A 35 -3.54 39.00 23.08
C ARG A 35 -2.14 39.54 22.80
N MET A 36 -1.27 39.52 23.81
CA MET A 36 0.11 40.00 23.67
C MET A 36 0.92 39.14 22.69
N LYS A 37 0.74 37.81 22.70
CA LYS A 37 1.37 36.90 21.74
C LYS A 37 0.96 37.18 20.29
N VAL A 38 -0.31 37.51 20.04
CA VAL A 38 -0.79 37.89 18.70
C VAL A 38 -0.15 39.20 18.24
N LEU A 39 -0.04 40.20 19.14
CA LEU A 39 0.62 41.48 18.86
C LEU A 39 2.10 41.28 18.54
N PHE A 40 2.85 40.57 19.38
CA PHE A 40 4.26 40.27 19.11
C PHE A 40 4.47 39.50 17.81
N ASN A 41 3.60 38.53 17.51
CA ASN A 41 3.66 37.80 16.25
C ASN A 41 3.39 38.69 15.03
N LYS A 42 2.48 39.67 15.13
CA LYS A 42 2.21 40.64 14.06
C LYS A 42 3.35 41.63 13.86
N MET A 43 4.06 41.99 14.94
CA MET A 43 5.20 42.92 14.90
C MET A 43 6.50 42.27 14.40
N ARG A 44 6.60 40.94 14.41
CA ARG A 44 7.85 40.21 14.12
C ARG A 44 8.30 40.23 12.64
N GLY A 45 7.66 41.02 11.78
CA GLY A 45 8.10 41.33 10.40
C GLY A 45 8.13 40.15 9.41
N GLY A 46 8.05 38.89 9.86
CA GLY A 46 8.00 37.71 9.02
C GLY A 46 6.63 37.54 8.39
N ARG A 47 6.57 37.45 7.06
CA ARG A 47 5.37 37.09 6.30
C ARG A 47 4.91 35.71 6.75
N TYR A 48 3.97 35.65 7.69
CA TYR A 48 3.22 34.43 7.96
C TYR A 48 2.34 34.18 6.72
N HIS A 49 2.77 33.26 5.85
CA HIS A 49 1.83 32.66 4.91
C HIS A 49 0.96 31.71 5.73
N SER A 50 -0.27 32.15 6.02
CA SER A 50 -1.30 31.19 6.44
C SER A 50 -1.49 30.24 5.28
N ILE A 51 -1.07 28.98 5.47
CA ILE A 51 -1.42 27.92 4.55
C ILE A 51 -2.95 27.92 4.49
N THR A 52 -3.49 28.16 3.30
CA THR A 52 -4.95 28.19 3.13
C THR A 52 -5.52 26.80 3.37
N THR A 53 -6.79 26.73 3.76
CA THR A 53 -7.46 25.45 3.99
C THR A 53 -7.37 24.53 2.76
N ARG A 54 -7.37 25.12 1.54
CA ARG A 54 -7.17 24.40 0.28
C ARG A 54 -5.78 23.77 0.17
N ALA A 55 -4.72 24.51 0.51
CA ALA A 55 -3.36 23.98 0.49
C ALA A 55 -3.14 22.88 1.55
N THR A 56 -3.85 22.96 2.68
CA THR A 56 -3.83 21.91 3.71
C THR A 56 -4.50 20.63 3.21
N VAL A 57 -5.66 20.74 2.55
CA VAL A 57 -6.36 19.59 1.94
C VAL A 57 -5.49 18.94 0.86
N LEU A 58 -4.84 19.74 0.01
CA LEU A 58 -3.93 19.21 -1.02
C LEU A 58 -2.72 18.50 -0.41
N LEU A 59 -2.14 19.03 0.66
CA LEU A 59 -1.05 18.36 1.38
C LEU A 59 -1.49 17.04 2.02
N VAL A 60 -2.66 17.00 2.64
CA VAL A 60 -3.22 15.76 3.22
C VAL A 60 -3.49 14.74 2.11
N ALA A 61 -4.09 15.15 0.99
CA ALA A 61 -4.31 14.28 -0.16
C ALA A 61 -2.98 13.75 -0.74
N ALA A 62 -1.97 14.60 -0.87
CA ALA A 62 -0.64 14.20 -1.33
C ALA A 62 0.03 13.22 -0.36
N ILE A 63 -0.07 13.43 0.95
CA ILE A 63 0.43 12.51 1.97
C ILE A 63 -0.30 11.17 1.92
N LEU A 64 -1.63 11.16 1.71
CA LEU A 64 -2.41 9.93 1.54
C LEU A 64 -2.00 9.18 0.27
N ILE A 65 -1.81 9.89 -0.86
CA ILE A 65 -1.32 9.30 -2.11
C ILE A 65 0.11 8.74 -1.93
N PHE A 66 0.98 9.47 -1.25
CA PHE A 66 2.34 9.00 -0.95
C PHE A 66 2.33 7.81 0.02
N ALA A 67 1.48 7.80 1.04
CA ALA A 67 1.35 6.69 1.97
C ALA A 67 0.85 5.41 1.27
N MET A 68 -0.05 5.54 0.29
CA MET A 68 -0.45 4.42 -0.58
C MET A 68 0.68 3.93 -1.50
N ALA A 69 1.62 4.80 -1.89
CA ALA A 69 2.77 4.42 -2.71
C ALA A 69 3.91 3.76 -1.90
N VAL A 70 4.08 4.13 -0.62
CA VAL A 70 5.22 3.68 0.21
C VAL A 70 5.02 2.26 0.79
N THR A 71 3.81 1.69 0.75
CA THR A 71 3.59 0.27 1.09
C THR A 71 4.05 -0.71 -0.01
N ALA A 72 4.53 -0.22 -1.15
CA ALA A 72 5.00 -1.05 -2.27
C ALA A 72 6.50 -1.39 -2.23
N MET A 73 7.23 -1.04 -1.16
CA MET A 73 8.66 -1.34 -1.03
C MET A 73 8.98 -2.10 0.26
N ALA A 74 8.70 -3.40 0.28
CA ALA A 74 9.51 -4.39 0.98
C ALA A 74 9.02 -5.80 0.57
N ILE A 75 9.96 -6.61 0.07
CA ILE A 75 9.80 -7.96 -0.49
C ILE A 75 9.27 -7.93 -1.94
N PRO A 76 10.05 -8.38 -2.94
CA PRO A 76 9.46 -8.68 -4.23
C PRO A 76 8.45 -9.82 -4.02
N TYR A 77 7.16 -9.50 -4.08
CA TYR A 77 6.08 -10.48 -3.93
C TYR A 77 6.18 -11.62 -4.96
N THR A 78 6.92 -11.42 -6.04
CA THR A 78 7.19 -12.44 -7.06
C THR A 78 8.69 -12.71 -7.08
N ARG A 79 9.09 -13.94 -6.79
CA ARG A 79 10.48 -14.40 -6.89
C ARG A 79 10.85 -14.50 -8.37
N GLU A 80 12.13 -14.36 -8.66
CA GLU A 80 12.65 -14.52 -10.02
C GLU A 80 12.24 -15.88 -10.59
N PHE A 81 11.88 -15.90 -11.87
CA PHE A 81 11.40 -17.09 -12.56
C PHE A 81 11.90 -17.11 -14.00
N ILE A 82 11.97 -18.31 -14.57
CA ILE A 82 12.34 -18.58 -15.95
C ILE A 82 11.14 -19.21 -16.66
N ILE A 83 10.85 -18.74 -17.87
CA ILE A 83 9.91 -19.40 -18.77
C ILE A 83 10.68 -19.96 -19.95
N GLU A 84 10.79 -21.28 -20.01
CA GLU A 84 11.37 -21.96 -21.17
C GLU A 84 10.26 -22.43 -22.09
N LYS A 85 10.38 -22.13 -23.38
CA LYS A 85 9.40 -22.52 -24.39
C LYS A 85 9.86 -23.77 -25.12
N PHE A 86 9.02 -24.79 -25.12
CA PHE A 86 9.15 -26.00 -25.92
C PHE A 86 8.13 -25.97 -27.07
N PHE A 87 8.18 -26.99 -27.92
CA PHE A 87 7.29 -27.09 -29.06
C PHE A 87 5.81 -27.27 -28.64
N ASP A 88 5.58 -28.06 -27.60
CA ASP A 88 4.28 -28.51 -27.12
C ASP A 88 3.86 -27.88 -25.77
N HIS A 89 4.75 -27.17 -25.09
CA HIS A 89 4.48 -26.56 -23.79
C HIS A 89 5.49 -25.47 -23.46
N SER A 90 5.30 -24.75 -22.35
CA SER A 90 6.35 -24.01 -21.67
C SER A 90 6.44 -24.48 -20.23
N THR A 91 7.62 -24.38 -19.66
CA THR A 91 7.83 -24.57 -18.23
C THR A 91 7.98 -23.21 -17.57
N TYR A 92 7.37 -23.08 -16.39
CA TYR A 92 7.55 -21.96 -15.48
C TYR A 92 8.31 -22.46 -14.25
N THR A 93 9.52 -21.97 -14.08
CA THR A 93 10.45 -22.42 -13.02
C THR A 93 10.79 -21.25 -12.12
N VAL A 94 10.55 -21.39 -10.81
CA VAL A 94 10.93 -20.36 -9.82
C VAL A 94 12.39 -20.56 -9.41
N VAL A 95 13.21 -19.52 -9.59
CA VAL A 95 14.64 -19.56 -9.27
C VAL A 95 14.82 -19.64 -7.75
N GLY A 96 15.40 -20.75 -7.29
CA GLY A 96 15.61 -21.01 -5.87
C GLY A 96 14.33 -21.26 -5.09
N GLY A 97 13.25 -21.72 -5.74
CA GLY A 97 12.00 -22.08 -5.07
C GLY A 97 12.21 -23.02 -3.89
N GLU A 98 11.62 -22.70 -2.75
CA GLU A 98 11.77 -23.48 -1.52
C GLU A 98 10.68 -24.54 -1.42
N TYR A 99 11.02 -25.68 -0.82
CA TYR A 99 10.00 -26.67 -0.48
C TYR A 99 9.14 -26.13 0.66
N SER A 100 7.83 -26.17 0.47
CA SER A 100 6.84 -25.85 1.49
C SER A 100 5.70 -26.87 1.42
N GLU A 101 4.79 -26.82 2.38
CA GLU A 101 3.50 -27.50 2.27
C GLU A 101 2.45 -26.52 1.73
N ILE A 102 1.51 -27.03 0.94
CA ILE A 102 0.36 -26.23 0.53
C ILE A 102 -0.56 -26.10 1.75
N GLY A 103 -0.52 -24.94 2.40
CA GLY A 103 -1.37 -24.61 3.54
C GLY A 103 -2.84 -24.40 3.17
N ASP A 104 -3.60 -23.87 4.14
CA ASP A 104 -4.98 -23.46 3.89
C ASP A 104 -5.01 -22.24 2.98
N ILE A 105 -5.84 -22.32 1.94
CA ILE A 105 -5.99 -21.27 0.93
C ILE A 105 -7.42 -20.79 0.97
N GLU A 106 -7.60 -19.50 1.16
CA GLU A 106 -8.89 -18.83 1.13
C GLU A 106 -9.01 -18.02 -0.17
N ILE A 107 -10.14 -18.19 -0.87
CA ILE A 107 -10.44 -17.45 -2.09
C ILE A 107 -11.61 -16.51 -1.79
N GLY A 108 -11.34 -15.21 -1.75
CA GLY A 108 -12.33 -14.19 -1.36
C GLY A 108 -13.28 -13.75 -2.49
N TYR A 109 -12.99 -14.09 -3.74
CA TYR A 109 -13.79 -13.69 -4.90
C TYR A 109 -13.90 -14.83 -5.92
N ILE A 110 -15.14 -15.13 -6.31
CA ILE A 110 -15.48 -16.04 -7.40
C ILE A 110 -16.50 -15.34 -8.29
N PRO A 111 -16.36 -15.39 -9.64
CA PRO A 111 -17.30 -14.75 -10.55
C PRO A 111 -18.73 -15.25 -10.36
N GLU A 112 -19.70 -14.36 -10.55
CA GLU A 112 -21.12 -14.71 -10.42
C GLU A 112 -21.50 -15.83 -11.40
N GLY A 113 -22.28 -16.80 -10.92
CA GLY A 113 -22.74 -17.92 -11.73
C GLY A 113 -21.78 -19.10 -11.82
N PHE A 114 -20.61 -19.04 -11.20
CA PHE A 114 -19.69 -20.18 -11.07
C PHE A 114 -19.85 -20.89 -9.72
N GLU A 115 -19.70 -22.21 -9.74
CA GLU A 115 -19.64 -23.06 -8.55
C GLU A 115 -18.46 -24.02 -8.61
N ILE A 116 -18.01 -24.47 -7.44
CA ILE A 116 -17.01 -25.52 -7.34
C ILE A 116 -17.59 -26.78 -7.98
N TYR A 117 -16.88 -27.28 -8.98
CA TYR A 117 -17.16 -28.53 -9.67
C TYR A 117 -16.32 -29.68 -9.07
N GLU A 118 -15.03 -29.42 -8.83
CA GLU A 118 -14.09 -30.43 -8.35
C GLU A 118 -12.98 -29.80 -7.51
N VAL A 119 -12.46 -30.57 -6.54
CA VAL A 119 -11.27 -30.21 -5.78
C VAL A 119 -10.30 -31.39 -5.79
N PHE A 120 -9.13 -31.18 -6.37
CA PHE A 120 -8.01 -32.11 -6.30
C PHE A 120 -7.01 -31.65 -5.23
N ASN A 121 -6.69 -32.55 -4.30
CA ASN A 121 -5.66 -32.33 -3.28
C ASN A 121 -4.56 -33.38 -3.42
N GLY A 122 -3.41 -32.96 -3.94
CA GLY A 122 -2.17 -33.74 -3.99
C GLY A 122 -1.14 -33.20 -3.00
N LYS A 123 -0.03 -33.93 -2.85
CA LYS A 123 1.06 -33.53 -1.94
C LYS A 123 1.76 -32.23 -2.34
N ALA A 124 1.89 -31.99 -3.64
CA ALA A 124 2.62 -30.84 -4.19
C ALA A 124 1.73 -29.92 -5.05
N THR A 125 0.45 -30.28 -5.19
CA THR A 125 -0.48 -29.58 -6.06
C THR A 125 -1.89 -29.60 -5.46
N LYS A 126 -2.57 -28.46 -5.47
CA LYS A 126 -4.00 -28.35 -5.20
C LYS A 126 -4.67 -27.70 -6.42
N ILE A 127 -5.81 -28.24 -6.85
CA ILE A 127 -6.59 -27.66 -7.96
C ILE A 127 -8.03 -27.52 -7.48
N ILE A 128 -8.59 -26.32 -7.66
CA ILE A 128 -9.99 -26.04 -7.41
C ILE A 128 -10.61 -25.65 -8.75
N SER A 129 -11.50 -26.51 -9.24
CA SER A 129 -12.15 -26.36 -10.54
C SER A 129 -13.55 -25.79 -10.37
N TYR A 130 -13.86 -24.78 -11.16
CA TYR A 130 -15.14 -24.08 -11.16
C TYR A 130 -15.83 -24.25 -12.51
N LYS A 131 -17.15 -24.47 -12.50
CA LYS A 131 -17.97 -24.51 -13.71
C LYS A 131 -19.13 -23.53 -13.59
N SER A 132 -19.45 -22.89 -14.72
CA SER A 132 -20.62 -22.03 -14.84
C SER A 132 -21.92 -22.85 -14.78
N LYS A 133 -22.94 -22.29 -14.12
CA LYS A 133 -24.29 -22.86 -14.07
C LYS A 133 -25.06 -22.71 -15.38
N SER A 134 -24.72 -21.71 -16.19
CA SER A 134 -25.53 -21.27 -17.32
C SER A 134 -24.98 -21.72 -18.67
N ASN A 135 -23.70 -22.07 -18.74
CA ASN A 135 -23.00 -22.47 -19.96
C ASN A 135 -21.79 -23.37 -19.65
N ASP A 136 -21.09 -23.82 -20.68
CA ASP A 136 -19.91 -24.69 -20.56
C ASP A 136 -18.60 -23.94 -20.25
N MET A 137 -18.68 -22.76 -19.63
CA MET A 137 -17.49 -22.05 -19.14
C MET A 137 -16.98 -22.71 -17.86
N TRP A 138 -15.67 -22.80 -17.74
CA TRP A 138 -14.97 -23.33 -16.58
C TRP A 138 -13.63 -22.63 -16.40
N PHE A 139 -13.14 -22.62 -15.16
CA PHE A 139 -11.76 -22.24 -14.85
C PHE A 139 -11.24 -23.06 -13.68
N ASP A 140 -9.93 -23.25 -13.68
CA ASP A 140 -9.19 -23.88 -12.59
C ASP A 140 -8.35 -22.85 -11.87
N ILE A 141 -8.28 -22.97 -10.56
CA ILE A 141 -7.26 -22.34 -9.73
C ILE A 141 -6.31 -23.43 -9.24
N LYS A 142 -5.10 -23.44 -9.80
CA LYS A 142 -4.04 -24.39 -9.50
C LYS A 142 -2.98 -23.75 -8.62
N PHE A 143 -2.60 -24.49 -7.58
CA PHE A 143 -1.53 -24.17 -6.65
C PHE A 143 -0.49 -25.27 -6.73
N SER A 144 0.77 -24.94 -6.95
CA SER A 144 1.89 -25.87 -7.00
C SER A 144 3.02 -25.40 -6.09
N LEU A 145 3.85 -26.31 -5.58
CA LEU A 145 5.08 -25.93 -4.88
C LEU A 145 6.07 -25.25 -5.84
N ALA A 146 6.76 -24.20 -5.37
CA ALA A 146 7.70 -23.44 -6.20
C ALA A 146 9.00 -24.19 -6.52
N ASN A 147 9.30 -25.28 -5.81
CA ASN A 147 10.46 -26.13 -6.12
C ASN A 147 10.19 -27.14 -7.25
N GLN A 148 9.05 -27.03 -7.94
CA GLN A 148 8.68 -27.85 -9.09
C GLN A 148 8.35 -26.96 -10.30
N ASP A 149 8.61 -27.49 -11.50
CA ASP A 149 8.24 -26.83 -12.73
C ASP A 149 6.72 -26.86 -12.93
N SER A 150 6.17 -25.71 -13.31
CA SER A 150 4.77 -25.61 -13.72
C SER A 150 4.66 -25.62 -15.24
N TYR A 151 4.00 -26.64 -15.77
CA TYR A 151 3.73 -26.76 -17.19
C TYR A 151 2.56 -25.86 -17.58
N ILE A 152 2.78 -25.07 -18.64
CA ILE A 152 1.77 -24.26 -19.30
C ILE A 152 1.64 -24.84 -20.71
N ASP A 153 0.44 -25.22 -21.11
CA ASP A 153 0.17 -25.59 -22.49
C ASP A 153 0.38 -24.33 -23.34
N THR A 154 1.46 -24.32 -24.14
CA THR A 154 1.89 -23.12 -24.90
C THR A 154 2.20 -23.36 -26.38
N GLU A 155 1.67 -24.42 -27.00
CA GLU A 155 1.90 -24.77 -28.41
C GLU A 155 1.66 -23.63 -29.43
N LYS A 156 0.86 -22.61 -29.11
CA LYS A 156 0.45 -21.48 -29.99
C LYS A 156 0.45 -20.06 -29.38
N TYR A 157 1.16 -19.78 -28.27
CA TYR A 157 0.73 -18.72 -27.34
C TYR A 157 1.67 -17.51 -27.32
N SER A 158 1.09 -16.34 -27.09
CA SER A 158 1.82 -15.13 -26.73
C SER A 158 1.82 -14.95 -25.20
N PHE A 159 2.94 -14.49 -24.65
CA PHE A 159 3.04 -14.12 -23.25
C PHE A 159 3.08 -12.61 -23.11
N GLN A 160 2.35 -12.10 -22.14
CA GLN A 160 2.41 -10.71 -21.74
C GLN A 160 2.74 -10.63 -20.25
N GLU A 161 3.78 -9.89 -19.91
CA GLU A 161 4.04 -9.54 -18.51
C GLU A 161 3.09 -8.44 -18.05
N ILE A 162 2.48 -8.64 -16.89
CA ILE A 162 1.63 -7.66 -16.23
C ILE A 162 2.22 -7.39 -14.86
N LYS A 163 2.57 -6.13 -14.60
CA LYS A 163 3.08 -5.70 -13.30
C LYS A 163 2.02 -4.85 -12.61
N THR A 164 1.58 -5.31 -11.45
CA THR A 164 0.72 -4.55 -10.54
C THR A 164 1.54 -4.01 -9.37
N ALA A 165 0.96 -3.15 -8.53
CA ALA A 165 1.63 -2.70 -7.31
C ALA A 165 1.93 -3.86 -6.34
N LYS A 166 1.21 -4.99 -6.45
CA LYS A 166 1.34 -6.15 -5.56
C LYS A 166 2.18 -7.27 -6.15
N ARG A 167 2.05 -7.59 -7.44
CA ARG A 167 2.59 -8.84 -8.02
C ARG A 167 2.97 -8.66 -9.49
N GLN A 168 3.89 -9.50 -9.96
CA GLN A 168 4.17 -9.70 -11.37
C GLN A 168 3.49 -10.98 -11.86
N TYR A 169 2.66 -10.84 -12.88
CA TYR A 169 1.94 -11.93 -13.53
C TYR A 169 2.50 -12.16 -14.93
N THR A 170 2.49 -13.40 -15.37
CA THR A 170 2.59 -13.77 -16.78
C THR A 170 1.20 -14.14 -17.26
N TYR A 171 0.64 -13.33 -18.16
CA TYR A 171 -0.60 -13.64 -18.87
C TYR A 171 -0.28 -14.43 -20.14
N TYR A 172 -1.07 -15.47 -20.38
CA TYR A 172 -1.03 -16.26 -21.60
C TYR A 172 -2.46 -16.44 -22.11
N HIS A 173 -2.63 -16.33 -23.42
CA HIS A 173 -3.95 -16.49 -24.04
C HIS A 173 -3.85 -17.08 -25.44
N ASN A 174 -4.94 -17.73 -25.85
CA ASN A 174 -5.24 -18.12 -27.22
C ASN A 174 -6.74 -17.87 -27.50
N ASP A 175 -7.26 -18.41 -28.60
CA ASP A 175 -8.66 -18.23 -29.03
C ASP A 175 -9.69 -19.00 -28.17
N ILE A 176 -9.23 -19.94 -27.33
CA ILE A 176 -10.05 -20.90 -26.60
C ILE A 176 -9.86 -20.78 -25.08
N TYR A 177 -8.62 -20.51 -24.63
CA TYR A 177 -8.20 -20.49 -23.25
C TYR A 177 -7.32 -19.28 -22.95
N ASN A 178 -7.46 -18.78 -21.75
CA ASN A 178 -6.65 -17.70 -21.21
C ASN A 178 -6.33 -17.99 -19.75
N GLY A 179 -5.21 -17.44 -19.28
CA GLY A 179 -4.79 -17.64 -17.91
C GLY A 179 -3.66 -16.74 -17.46
N ILE A 180 -3.46 -16.68 -16.15
CA ILE A 180 -2.37 -15.96 -15.50
C ILE A 180 -1.61 -16.90 -14.59
N ILE A 181 -0.29 -16.77 -14.58
CA ILE A 181 0.60 -17.48 -13.67
C ILE A 181 1.49 -16.49 -12.92
N TRP A 182 1.71 -16.75 -11.63
CA TRP A 182 2.62 -15.98 -10.78
C TRP A 182 3.15 -16.85 -9.64
N ASN A 183 4.09 -16.32 -8.86
CA ASN A 183 4.63 -17.01 -7.69
C ASN A 183 4.81 -16.06 -6.50
N ASN A 184 4.94 -16.63 -5.31
CA ASN A 184 5.35 -15.93 -4.07
C ASN A 184 6.70 -16.43 -3.51
N GLY A 185 7.45 -17.20 -4.31
CA GLY A 185 8.71 -17.83 -3.92
C GLY A 185 8.60 -19.21 -3.24
N ASN A 186 7.46 -19.51 -2.63
CA ASN A 186 7.16 -20.81 -1.99
C ASN A 186 6.17 -21.64 -2.81
N MET A 187 5.25 -20.96 -3.48
CA MET A 187 4.21 -21.54 -4.32
C MET A 187 4.12 -20.83 -5.66
N VAL A 188 3.69 -21.58 -6.66
CA VAL A 188 3.26 -21.10 -7.98
C VAL A 188 1.73 -21.19 -8.04
N PHE A 189 1.13 -20.13 -8.54
CA PHE A 189 -0.31 -19.98 -8.70
C PHE A 189 -0.62 -19.87 -10.17
N ASN A 190 -1.60 -20.61 -10.64
CA ASN A 190 -2.05 -20.55 -12.02
C ASN A 190 -3.58 -20.55 -12.06
N ILE A 191 -4.16 -19.52 -12.69
CA ILE A 191 -5.59 -19.46 -12.99
C ILE A 191 -5.75 -19.56 -14.50
N TYR A 192 -6.50 -20.55 -14.98
CA TYR A 192 -6.76 -20.72 -16.41
C TYR A 192 -8.11 -21.35 -16.68
N GLY A 193 -8.68 -21.05 -17.84
CA GLY A 193 -9.99 -21.58 -18.21
C GLY A 193 -10.36 -21.23 -19.64
N ASN A 194 -11.54 -21.69 -20.06
CA ASN A 194 -12.10 -21.40 -21.39
C ASN A 194 -13.09 -20.22 -21.37
N THR A 195 -12.86 -19.31 -20.43
CA THR A 195 -13.87 -18.32 -20.11
C THR A 195 -13.73 -17.13 -21.06
N ASN A 196 -14.85 -16.55 -21.53
CA ASN A 196 -14.88 -15.21 -22.15
C ASN A 196 -14.48 -14.09 -21.17
N THR A 197 -13.98 -14.49 -20.00
CA THR A 197 -13.66 -13.62 -18.91
C THR A 197 -12.40 -12.85 -19.24
N GLN A 198 -12.52 -11.55 -19.10
CA GLN A 198 -11.45 -10.61 -19.37
C GLN A 198 -10.34 -10.78 -18.33
N LEU A 199 -9.12 -10.41 -18.70
CA LEU A 199 -7.94 -10.41 -17.83
C LEU A 199 -8.24 -9.82 -16.43
N ASP A 200 -9.06 -8.78 -16.36
CA ASP A 200 -9.43 -8.11 -15.11
C ASP A 200 -10.08 -9.03 -14.08
N GLU A 201 -10.86 -10.02 -14.52
CA GLU A 201 -11.49 -10.96 -13.58
C GLU A 201 -10.46 -11.94 -13.02
N TYR A 202 -9.53 -12.43 -13.84
CA TYR A 202 -8.45 -13.29 -13.34
C TYR A 202 -7.59 -12.54 -12.33
N LEU A 203 -7.32 -11.26 -12.57
CA LEU A 203 -6.64 -10.40 -11.61
C LEU A 203 -7.49 -10.22 -10.33
N ALA A 204 -8.81 -10.06 -10.44
CA ALA A 204 -9.72 -9.96 -9.28
C ALA A 204 -9.73 -11.24 -8.44
N ILE A 205 -9.80 -12.42 -9.08
CA ILE A 205 -9.69 -13.72 -8.41
C ILE A 205 -8.33 -13.80 -7.72
N ALA A 206 -7.23 -13.54 -8.45
CA ALA A 206 -5.87 -13.60 -7.90
C ALA A 206 -5.68 -12.69 -6.69
N ASP A 207 -6.18 -11.45 -6.74
CA ASP A 207 -6.08 -10.48 -5.66
C ASP A 207 -6.90 -10.85 -4.42
N SER A 208 -7.89 -11.74 -4.56
CA SER A 208 -8.71 -12.27 -3.47
C SER A 208 -8.13 -13.50 -2.79
N ILE A 209 -7.08 -14.10 -3.36
CA ILE A 209 -6.43 -15.29 -2.80
C ILE A 209 -5.57 -14.86 -1.61
N ASN A 210 -5.93 -15.38 -0.43
CA ASN A 210 -5.15 -15.29 0.79
C ASN A 210 -4.49 -16.63 1.08
N TYR A 211 -3.20 -16.60 1.38
CA TYR A 211 -2.39 -17.75 1.77
C TYR A 211 -1.73 -17.43 3.11
N ASN A 212 -1.95 -18.29 4.11
CA ASN A 212 -1.40 -18.17 5.47
C ASN A 212 -0.11 -19.00 5.62
#